data_AF-A0A2S9FX15-F1
#
_entry.id   AF-A0A2S9FX15-F1
#
_cell.length_a   1.000
_cell.length_b   1.000
_cell.length_c   1.000
_cell.angle_alpha   90.00
_cell.angle_beta   90.00
_cell.angle_gamma   90.00
#
_symmetry.space_group_name_H-M   'P 1'
#
loop_
_entity.id
_entity.type
_entity.pdbx_description
1 polymer ?
#
loop_
_entity_poly.entity_id
_entity_poly.type
_entity_poly.pdbx_seq_one_letter_code
_entity_poly.pdbx_strand_id
1 'polypeptide(L)' 'MQIRDTAVATPDKPAIIMYPSGTVVTFGELEARANRLAHLFRDAGLVEGDAVAILMENNEHM' A
#
# COMPACT_ATOMS: atom_id res chain seq x y z
N MET A 1 8.77 -5.45 11.64
CA MET A 1 9.43 -4.92 10.45
C MET A 1 8.36 -4.17 9.68
N GLN A 2 8.25 -2.86 9.88
CA GLN A 2 7.11 -2.08 9.40
C GLN A 2 7.45 -1.51 8.02
N ILE A 3 6.51 -1.54 7.06
CA ILE A 3 6.70 -1.02 5.69
C ILE A 3 7.27 0.40 5.70
N ARG A 4 6.81 1.22 6.66
CA ARG A 4 7.33 2.57 6.99
C ARG A 4 8.84 2.63 7.17
N ASP A 5 9.42 1.73 7.96
CA ASP A 5 10.86 1.77 8.27
C ASP A 5 11.70 1.57 7.01
N THR A 6 11.24 0.68 6.12
CA THR A 6 11.91 0.42 4.84
C THR A 6 11.67 1.54 3.83
N ALA A 7 10.46 2.11 3.80
CA ALA A 7 10.13 3.25 2.95
C ALA A 7 10.95 4.50 3.29
N VAL A 8 11.30 4.71 4.57
CA VAL A 8 12.18 5.79 5.00
C VAL A 8 13.64 5.47 4.70
N ALA A 9 14.10 4.26 4.99
CA ALA A 9 15.51 3.89 4.83
C ALA A 9 15.93 3.72 3.36
N THR A 10 15.05 3.17 2.53
CA THR A 10 15.30 2.84 1.12
C THR A 10 14.03 3.05 0.27
N PRO A 11 13.60 4.30 0.02
CA PRO A 11 12.33 4.59 -0.64
C PRO A 11 12.23 4.00 -2.05
N ASP A 12 13.32 4.07 -2.83
CA ASP A 12 13.35 3.64 -4.23
C ASP A 12 13.53 2.12 -4.40
N LYS A 13 13.66 1.38 -3.30
CA LYS A 13 13.81 -0.08 -3.35
C LYS A 13 12.51 -0.70 -3.89
N PRO A 14 12.55 -1.62 -4.87
CA PRO A 14 11.38 -2.36 -5.31
C PRO A 14 10.73 -3.13 -4.15
N ALA A 15 9.42 -2.94 -3.98
CA ALA A 15 8.59 -3.67 -3.02
C ALA A 15 7.71 -4.71 -3.73
N ILE A 16 7.16 -4.35 -4.90
CA ILE A 16 6.33 -5.23 -5.72
C ILE A 16 6.83 -5.14 -7.16
N ILE A 17 6.97 -6.29 -7.82
CA ILE A 17 7.21 -6.40 -9.26
C ILE A 17 6.06 -7.22 -9.82
N MET A 18 5.21 -6.59 -10.62
CA MET A 18 4.00 -7.23 -11.12
C MET A 18 4.26 -7.99 -12.41
N TYR A 19 3.77 -9.22 -12.47
CA TYR A 19 3.82 -10.06 -13.67
C TYR A 19 2.41 -10.16 -14.28
N PRO A 20 2.25 -10.07 -15.61
CA PRO A 20 3.30 -9.96 -16.64
C PRO A 20 3.71 -8.53 -17.03
N SER A 21 3.08 -7.49 -16.48
CA SER A 21 3.30 -6.11 -16.94
C SER A 21 4.73 -5.60 -16.73
N GLY A 22 5.45 -6.14 -15.76
CA GLY A 22 6.76 -5.64 -15.33
C GLY A 22 6.68 -4.37 -14.49
N THR A 23 5.46 -3.92 -14.11
CA THR A 23 5.28 -2.73 -13.28
C THR A 23 6.01 -2.91 -11.95
N VAL A 24 6.82 -1.93 -11.57
CA VAL A 24 7.52 -1.90 -10.28
C VAL A 24 6.86 -0.88 -9.38
N VAL A 25 6.51 -1.29 -8.16
CA VAL A 25 6.10 -0.40 -7.08
C VAL A 25 7.20 -0.42 -6.04
N THR A 26 7.72 0.75 -5.69
CA THR A 26 8.76 0.94 -4.68
C THR A 26 8.19 0.95 -3.26
N PHE A 27 9.04 0.79 -2.25
CA PHE A 27 8.60 0.89 -0.85
C PHE A 27 8.04 2.28 -0.51
N GLY A 28 8.61 3.35 -1.08
CA GLY A 28 8.09 4.72 -0.90
C GLY A 28 6.70 4.89 -1.50
N GLU A 29 6.46 4.35 -2.70
CA GLU A 29 5.15 4.42 -3.35
C GLU A 29 4.10 3.57 -2.63
N LEU A 30 4.48 2.37 -2.18
CA LEU A 30 3.60 1.48 -1.42
C LEU A 30 3.14 2.15 -0.11
N GLU A 31 4.07 2.74 0.63
CA GLU A 31 3.74 3.46 1.88
C GLU A 31 2.84 4.68 1.60
N ALA A 32 3.12 5.43 0.53
CA ALA A 32 2.28 6.56 0.14
C ALA A 32 0.85 6.13 -0.23
N ARG A 33 0.68 5.00 -0.93
CA ARG A 33 -0.64 4.42 -1.27
C ARG A 33 -1.38 3.93 -0.04
N ALA A 34 -0.69 3.17 0.82
CA ALA A 34 -1.25 2.67 2.08
C ALA A 34 -1.76 3.81 2.97
N ASN A 35 -0.98 4.89 3.10
CA ASN A 35 -1.40 6.06 3.88
C ASN A 35 -2.61 6.78 3.27
N ARG A 36 -2.70 6.91 1.94
CA ARG A 36 -3.91 7.46 1.29
C ARG A 36 -5.15 6.63 1.60
N LEU A 37 -5.04 5.31 1.54
CA LEU A 37 -6.15 4.41 1.86
C LEU A 37 -6.54 4.50 3.34
N ALA A 38 -5.57 4.58 4.25
CA ALA A 38 -5.82 4.74 5.68
C ALA A 38 -6.55 6.06 5.99
N HIS A 39 -6.18 7.16 5.32
CA HIS A 39 -6.89 8.44 5.44
C HIS A 39 -8.33 8.34 4.92
N LEU A 40 -8.54 7.72 3.76
CA LEU A 40 -9.88 7.49 3.21
C LEU A 40 -10.76 6.68 4.17
N PHE A 41 -10.24 5.60 4.76
CA PHE A 41 -10.98 4.80 5.73
C PHE A 41 -11.33 5.59 7.00
N ARG A 42 -10.40 6.41 7.50
CA ARG A 42 -10.65 7.27 8.65
C ARG A 42 -11.74 8.31 8.35
N ASP A 43 -11.69 8.91 7.16
CA ASP A 43 -12.68 9.89 6.71
C ASP A 43 -14.05 9.24 6.49
N ALA A 44 -14.09 7.96 6.12
CA ALA A 44 -15.30 7.14 6.04
C ALA A 44 -15.82 6.66 7.40
N GLY A 45 -15.13 6.97 8.50
CA GLY A 45 -15.56 6.68 9.87
C GLY A 45 -15.12 5.32 10.42
N LEU A 46 -14.21 4.61 9.73
CA LEU A 46 -13.68 3.35 10.26
C LEU A 46 -12.81 3.60 11.48
N VAL A 47 -12.96 2.73 12.47
CA VAL A 47 -12.18 2.73 13.71
C VAL A 47 -11.43 1.41 13.91
N GLU A 48 -10.55 1.39 14.89
CA GLU A 48 -9.84 0.18 15.27
C GLU A 48 -10.83 -0.91 15.70
N GLY A 49 -10.68 -2.11 15.14
CA GLY A 49 -11.56 -3.25 15.37
C GLY A 49 -12.62 -3.46 14.28
N ASP A 50 -12.85 -2.47 13.41
CA ASP A 50 -13.75 -2.63 12.26
C ASP A 50 -13.17 -3.58 11.20
N ALA A 51 -14.06 -4.24 10.46
CA ALA A 51 -13.70 -5.15 9.38
C ALA A 51 -13.92 -4.52 8.01
N VAL A 52 -12.97 -4.73 7.09
CA VAL A 52 -13.07 -4.32 5.68
C VAL A 52 -12.95 -5.55 4.80
N ALA A 53 -13.96 -5.79 3.96
CA ALA A 53 -13.87 -6.79 2.91
C ALA A 53 -13.22 -6.16 1.66
N ILE A 54 -12.20 -6.83 1.13
CA ILE A 54 -11.54 -6.43 -0.12
C ILE A 54 -11.85 -7.49 -1.17
N LEU A 55 -12.52 -7.09 -2.25
CA LEU A 55 -12.80 -7.94 -3.40
C LEU A 55 -12.27 -7.25 -4.65
N MET A 56 -11.10 -7.68 -5.11
CA MET A 56 -10.49 -7.15 -6.33
C MET A 56 -9.44 -8.11 -6.87
N GLU A 57 -9.07 -7.91 -8.13
CA GLU A 57 -7.97 -8.63 -8.78
C GLU A 57 -6.61 -8.10 -8.32
N ASN A 58 -5.56 -8.90 -8.52
CA ASN A 58 -4.19 -8.43 -8.33
C ASN A 58 -3.87 -7.37 -9.38
N ASN A 59 -3.62 -6.14 -8.93
CA ASN A 59 -3.33 -5.01 -9.81
C ASN A 59 -2.34 -4.05 -9.15
N GLU A 60 -1.79 -3.14 -9.96
CA GLU A 60 -0.78 -2.16 -9.56
C GLU A 60 -1.32 -0.94 -8.81
N HIS A 61 -2.62 -0.88 -8.48
CA HIS A 61 -3.21 0.24 -7.76
C HIS A 61 -3.30 0.00 -6.24
N MET A 62 -3.09 -1.24 -5.79
CA MET A 62 -2.70 -1.52 -4.41
C MET A 62 -1.21 -1.22 -4.21
#